data_AF-A0A545AUK6-F1
#
_entry.id   AF-A0A545AUK6-F1
#
_cell.length_a   1.000
_cell.length_b   1.000
_cell.length_c   1.000
_cell.angle_alpha   90.00
_cell.angle_beta   90.00
_cell.angle_gamma   90.00
#
_symmetry.space_group_name_H-M   'P 1'
#
loop_
_entity.id
_entity.type
_entity.pdbx_description
1 polymer ?
#
loop_
_entity_poly.entity_id
_entity_poly.type
_entity_poly.pdbx_seq_one_letter_code
_entity_poly.pdbx_strand_id
1 'polypeptide(L)'
;MADILVLGAGVSGLTTALSLADAGFTLRVVADRLPPDTTSAVAGAIWGPYVVSDDRVIDWSMRTWRRLREFSEHSGSGVRLLSGVEAATEEVSPPGWVHEVDGFALVGPGDLPAGYVGGWRYRAPAVEMVTYLGYLTKRLADRGVTVELIDPVNKVEELFSLSSIVVNCAGLGSRELVPDSTLRGIRGQLVVIDNPGLTEFFSDYPESSVPTYIVPQGDYVVLGGTIVQNDETLAPDLRAAEEIRARCAGVVPTRLESAVANAEIRAIRVGLRPARPRVRLEAVEFDDGVVVHNYGHGGSGITMSWGCADDARGLVQQIVG
;
A
#
# COMPACT_ATOMS: atom_id res chain seq x y z
N MET A 1 1.14 -5.12 31.96
CA MET A 1 0.84 -4.75 30.56
C MET A 1 0.16 -5.94 29.92
N ALA A 2 -0.94 -5.73 29.20
CA ALA A 2 -1.59 -6.81 28.46
C ALA A 2 -0.68 -7.28 27.31
N ASP A 3 -0.60 -8.58 27.09
CA ASP A 3 0.03 -9.15 25.90
C ASP A 3 -0.94 -8.96 24.72
N ILE A 4 -0.45 -8.44 23.60
CA ILE A 4 -1.24 -8.17 22.40
C ILE A 4 -0.70 -9.03 21.26
N LEU A 5 -1.60 -9.63 20.49
CA LEU A 5 -1.21 -10.41 19.31
C LEU A 5 -1.61 -9.66 18.04
N VAL A 6 -0.64 -9.26 17.22
CA VAL A 6 -0.91 -8.72 15.89
C VAL A 6 -0.86 -9.86 14.87
N LEU A 7 -1.95 -10.07 14.15
CA LEU A 7 -2.03 -11.07 13.08
C LEU A 7 -1.76 -10.42 11.72
N GLY A 8 -0.69 -10.84 11.06
CA GLY A 8 -0.31 -10.45 9.71
C GLY A 8 0.98 -9.66 9.66
N ALA A 9 1.86 -9.99 8.70
CA ALA A 9 3.16 -9.34 8.48
C ALA A 9 3.21 -8.53 7.17
N GLY A 10 2.05 -8.14 6.64
CA GLY A 10 1.95 -7.11 5.59
C GLY A 10 2.09 -5.70 6.16
N VAL A 11 1.96 -4.68 5.31
CA VAL A 11 2.12 -3.27 5.74
C VAL A 11 1.21 -2.92 6.91
N SER A 12 -0.07 -3.29 6.86
CA SER A 12 -1.05 -2.95 7.91
C SER A 12 -0.67 -3.56 9.26
N GLY A 13 -0.17 -4.80 9.26
CA GLY A 13 0.26 -5.48 10.48
C GLY A 13 1.56 -4.91 11.03
N LEU A 14 2.58 -4.72 10.17
CA LEU A 14 3.87 -4.19 10.61
C LEU A 14 3.80 -2.74 11.10
N THR A 15 3.02 -1.86 10.44
CA THR A 15 2.83 -0.49 10.93
C THR A 15 2.01 -0.45 12.22
N THR A 16 0.99 -1.29 12.35
CA THR A 16 0.20 -1.38 13.59
C THR A 16 1.03 -1.91 14.76
N ALA A 17 1.78 -2.99 14.54
CA ALA A 17 2.70 -3.53 15.53
C ALA A 17 3.75 -2.50 15.97
N LEU A 18 4.32 -1.75 15.03
CA LEU A 18 5.34 -0.74 15.36
C LEU A 18 4.73 0.47 16.09
N SER A 19 3.52 0.91 15.71
CA SER A 19 2.80 1.96 16.43
C SER A 19 2.46 1.56 17.87
N LEU A 20 2.08 0.29 18.10
CA LEU A 20 1.88 -0.29 19.43
C LEU A 20 3.19 -0.37 20.22
N ALA A 21 4.26 -0.91 19.62
CA ALA A 21 5.57 -1.03 20.26
C ALA A 21 6.14 0.34 20.67
N ASP A 22 6.05 1.34 19.79
CA ASP A 22 6.52 2.70 20.07
C ASP A 22 5.68 3.39 21.16
N ALA A 23 4.46 2.91 21.44
CA ALA A 23 3.62 3.34 22.57
C ALA A 23 3.86 2.54 23.86
N GLY A 24 4.82 1.61 23.87
CA GLY A 24 5.22 0.86 25.07
C GLY A 24 4.41 -0.40 25.34
N PHE A 25 3.58 -0.85 24.39
CA PHE A 25 2.83 -2.10 24.53
C PHE A 25 3.74 -3.33 24.46
N THR A 26 3.40 -4.38 25.21
CA THR A 26 3.98 -5.72 25.05
C THR A 26 3.17 -6.45 23.99
N LEU A 27 3.81 -6.93 22.92
CA LEU A 27 3.13 -7.61 21.85
C LEU A 27 3.99 -8.67 21.15
N ARG A 28 3.31 -9.54 20.41
CA ARG A 28 3.88 -10.48 19.43
C ARG A 28 3.20 -10.28 18.08
N VAL A 29 3.93 -10.56 17.00
CA VAL A 29 3.39 -10.57 15.64
C VAL A 29 3.44 -11.99 15.11
N VAL A 30 2.32 -12.49 14.60
CA VAL A 30 2.25 -13.81 13.96
C VAL A 30 1.69 -13.69 12.55
N ALA A 31 2.15 -14.51 11.61
CA ALA A 31 1.63 -14.53 10.25
C ALA A 31 1.83 -15.90 9.57
N ASP A 32 1.01 -16.20 8.57
CA ASP A 32 1.16 -17.36 7.68
C ASP A 32 2.20 -17.13 6.57
N ARG A 33 2.57 -15.86 6.35
CA ARG A 33 3.49 -15.38 5.32
C ARG A 33 4.29 -14.22 5.86
N LEU A 34 5.60 -14.24 5.60
CA LEU A 34 6.54 -13.17 5.95
C LEU A 34 6.93 -12.38 4.70
N PRO A 35 7.35 -11.11 4.81
CA PRO A 35 8.02 -10.43 3.70
C PRO A 35 9.21 -11.28 3.19
N PRO A 36 9.37 -11.46 1.86
CA PRO A 36 8.68 -10.76 0.77
C PRO A 36 7.41 -11.46 0.25
N ASP A 37 6.92 -12.54 0.86
CA ASP A 37 5.82 -13.36 0.34
C ASP A 37 4.42 -12.82 0.71
N THR A 38 4.27 -11.48 0.79
CA THR A 38 3.01 -10.81 1.15
C THR A 38 2.45 -10.01 -0.01
N THR A 39 1.13 -9.78 -0.05
CA THR A 39 0.51 -8.84 -1.00
C THR A 39 1.17 -7.46 -0.97
N SER A 40 1.61 -7.01 0.20
CA SER A 40 2.28 -5.72 0.36
C SER A 40 3.59 -5.64 -0.43
N ALA A 41 4.36 -6.72 -0.52
CA ALA A 41 5.63 -6.75 -1.26
C ALA A 41 5.47 -6.58 -2.78
N VAL A 42 4.29 -6.88 -3.31
CA VAL A 42 3.96 -6.79 -4.74
C VAL A 42 3.66 -5.34 -5.18
N ALA A 43 3.27 -4.47 -4.24
CA ALA A 43 2.73 -3.15 -4.55
C ALA A 43 3.74 -2.19 -5.22
N GLY A 44 3.18 -1.15 -5.87
CA GLY A 44 3.91 -0.16 -6.67
C GLY A 44 5.01 0.59 -5.92
N ALA A 45 4.86 1.01 -4.66
CA ALA A 45 3.72 1.78 -4.18
C ALA A 45 4.13 3.26 -4.18
N ILE A 46 3.28 4.14 -4.72
CA ILE A 46 3.40 5.59 -4.58
C ILE A 46 2.28 6.04 -3.64
N TRP A 47 2.59 6.94 -2.71
CA TRP A 47 1.57 7.51 -1.84
C TRP A 47 0.67 8.45 -2.66
N GLY A 48 -0.64 8.25 -2.51
CA GLY A 48 -1.68 9.10 -3.07
C GLY A 48 -3.03 8.70 -2.45
N PRO A 49 -3.83 9.62 -1.88
CA PRO A 49 -5.18 9.33 -1.40
C PRO A 49 -6.15 9.04 -2.55
N TYR A 50 -6.51 7.77 -2.75
CA TYR A 50 -7.55 7.36 -3.72
C TYR A 50 -8.12 5.96 -3.40
N VAL A 51 -9.17 5.52 -4.12
CA VAL A 51 -9.64 4.11 -4.23
C VAL A 51 -10.32 3.44 -3.01
N VAL A 52 -10.63 4.17 -1.94
CA VAL A 52 -11.46 3.64 -0.85
C VAL A 52 -12.60 4.58 -0.50
N SER A 53 -13.83 4.06 -0.42
CA SER A 53 -15.04 4.82 -0.09
C SER A 53 -15.21 4.99 1.43
N ASP A 54 -14.25 5.61 2.10
CA ASP A 54 -14.28 5.86 3.55
C ASP A 54 -13.93 7.33 3.85
N ASP A 55 -14.71 7.98 4.69
CA ASP A 55 -14.59 9.43 4.96
C ASP A 55 -13.29 9.77 5.70
N ARG A 56 -12.65 8.76 6.32
CA ARG A 56 -11.39 8.89 7.07
C ARG A 56 -10.15 8.80 6.19
N VAL A 57 -10.31 8.45 4.90
CA VAL A 57 -9.18 8.18 3.97
C VAL A 57 -8.20 9.34 3.92
N ILE A 58 -8.69 10.59 3.79
CA ILE A 58 -7.80 11.75 3.68
C ILE A 58 -7.00 11.94 4.98
N ASP A 59 -7.65 11.87 6.15
CA ASP A 59 -6.96 12.00 7.43
C ASP A 59 -5.89 10.91 7.62
N TRP A 60 -6.26 9.65 7.39
CA TRP A 60 -5.31 8.53 7.47
C TRP A 60 -4.14 8.70 6.51
N SER A 61 -4.44 9.18 5.30
CA SER A 61 -3.44 9.37 4.27
C SER A 61 -2.46 10.48 4.64
N MET A 62 -2.93 11.59 5.20
CA MET A 62 -2.08 12.70 5.60
C MET A 62 -1.21 12.37 6.82
N ARG A 63 -1.73 11.61 7.80
CA ARG A 63 -0.90 11.08 8.89
C ARG A 63 0.18 10.14 8.37
N THR A 64 -0.18 9.30 7.40
CA THR A 64 0.77 8.39 6.76
C THR A 64 1.81 9.11 5.93
N TRP A 65 1.44 10.16 5.20
CA TRP A 65 2.38 10.99 4.45
C TRP A 65 3.45 11.57 5.35
N ARG A 66 3.06 12.13 6.51
CA ARG A 66 4.01 12.71 7.48
C ARG A 66 5.01 11.67 7.96
N ARG A 67 4.54 10.47 8.29
CA ARG A 67 5.43 9.38 8.73
C ARG A 67 6.36 8.89 7.62
N LEU A 68 5.85 8.70 6.41
CA LEU A 68 6.67 8.26 5.27
C LEU A 68 7.68 9.34 4.86
N ARG A 69 7.34 10.62 4.98
CA ARG A 69 8.28 11.74 4.83
C ARG A 69 9.43 11.62 5.83
N GLU A 70 9.15 11.42 7.12
CA GLU A 70 10.19 11.20 8.14
C GLU A 70 11.09 10.01 7.75
N PHE A 71 10.50 8.89 7.33
CA PHE A 71 11.29 7.72 6.92
C PHE A 71 12.09 7.91 5.65
N SER A 72 11.73 8.87 4.79
CA SER A 72 12.53 9.20 3.62
C SER A 72 13.89 9.81 3.98
N GLU A 73 14.05 10.29 5.23
CA GLU A 73 15.32 10.80 5.76
C GLU A 73 16.20 9.67 6.33
N HIS A 74 15.65 8.47 6.52
CA HIS A 74 16.38 7.32 7.06
C HIS A 74 16.96 6.45 5.94
N SER A 75 18.28 6.32 5.92
CA SER A 75 18.96 5.40 5.00
C SER A 75 18.48 3.96 5.23
N GLY A 76 18.12 3.28 4.14
CA GLY A 76 17.65 1.89 4.17
C GLY A 76 16.17 1.71 4.49
N SER A 77 15.38 2.78 4.60
CA SER A 77 13.92 2.66 4.76
C SER A 77 13.20 2.19 3.50
N GLY A 78 13.82 2.34 2.33
CA GLY A 78 13.16 2.11 1.04
C GLY A 78 12.17 3.22 0.65
N VAL A 79 12.02 4.28 1.45
CA VAL A 79 11.13 5.41 1.16
C VAL A 79 11.90 6.56 0.54
N ARG A 80 11.41 7.13 -0.56
CA ARG A 80 11.99 8.30 -1.22
C ARG A 80 10.90 9.29 -1.61
N LEU A 81 11.13 10.59 -1.38
CA LEU A 81 10.24 11.63 -1.88
C LEU A 81 10.54 11.94 -3.36
N LEU A 82 9.68 11.49 -4.26
CA LEU A 82 9.76 11.78 -5.68
C LEU A 82 8.83 12.93 -6.03
N SER A 83 9.29 13.81 -6.93
CA SER A 83 8.39 14.71 -7.65
C SER A 83 7.73 13.94 -8.79
N GLY A 84 6.52 14.31 -9.16
CA GLY A 84 5.84 13.72 -10.31
C GLY A 84 4.51 14.39 -10.57
N VAL A 85 3.77 13.83 -11.52
CA VAL A 85 2.54 14.43 -12.02
C VAL A 85 1.39 13.43 -11.96
N GLU A 86 0.24 13.92 -11.49
CA GLU A 86 -1.07 13.31 -11.76
C GLU A 86 -1.71 14.07 -12.91
N ALA A 87 -2.06 13.35 -13.98
CA ALA A 87 -2.52 13.94 -15.24
C ALA A 87 -3.88 13.41 -15.64
N ALA A 88 -4.73 14.29 -16.15
CA ALA A 88 -6.09 13.97 -16.56
C ALA A 88 -6.33 14.22 -18.05
N THR A 89 -7.14 13.36 -18.65
CA THR A 89 -7.62 13.49 -20.04
C THR A 89 -8.84 14.41 -20.15
N GLU A 90 -9.40 14.82 -19.01
CA GLU A 90 -10.55 15.73 -18.90
C GLU A 90 -10.23 16.84 -17.89
N GLU A 91 -10.96 17.96 -17.95
CA GLU A 91 -10.78 19.05 -16.98
C GLU A 91 -11.18 18.58 -15.57
N VAL A 92 -10.23 18.62 -14.65
CA VAL A 92 -10.42 18.22 -13.25
C VAL A 92 -9.82 19.27 -12.33
N SER A 93 -10.46 19.46 -11.17
CA SER A 93 -9.89 20.28 -10.10
C SER A 93 -8.99 19.42 -9.21
N PRO A 94 -7.86 19.97 -8.74
CA PRO A 94 -7.01 19.27 -7.78
C PRO A 94 -7.79 18.99 -6.48
N PRO A 95 -7.62 17.81 -5.88
CA PRO A 95 -8.20 17.51 -4.57
C PRO A 95 -7.51 18.33 -3.49
N GLY A 96 -8.25 18.78 -2.46
CA GLY A 96 -7.75 19.73 -1.46
C GLY A 96 -6.47 19.29 -0.72
N TRP A 97 -6.28 17.99 -0.52
CA TRP A 97 -5.09 17.44 0.17
C TRP A 97 -3.79 17.75 -0.56
N VAL A 98 -3.81 18.00 -1.88
CA VAL A 98 -2.58 18.27 -2.65
C VAL A 98 -1.92 19.58 -2.22
N HIS A 99 -2.69 20.51 -1.64
CA HIS A 99 -2.15 21.76 -1.12
C HIS A 99 -1.40 21.58 0.21
N GLU A 100 -1.56 20.44 0.87
CA GLU A 100 -0.87 20.13 2.13
C GLU A 100 0.47 19.41 1.93
N VAL A 101 0.80 19.02 0.69
CA VAL A 101 2.04 18.32 0.35
C VAL A 101 3.00 19.22 -0.43
N ASP A 102 4.29 18.88 -0.36
CA ASP A 102 5.35 19.71 -0.95
C ASP A 102 5.27 19.72 -2.49
N GLY A 103 5.61 20.86 -3.10
CA GLY A 103 5.84 20.97 -4.54
C GLY A 103 4.59 21.04 -5.42
N PHE A 104 3.43 21.40 -4.84
CA PHE A 104 2.20 21.60 -5.60
C PHE A 104 2.36 22.66 -6.70
N ALA A 105 2.01 22.30 -7.93
CA ALA A 105 1.82 23.23 -9.04
C ALA A 105 0.82 22.66 -10.05
N LEU A 106 -0.05 23.49 -10.62
CA LEU A 106 -0.88 23.08 -11.76
C LEU A 106 -0.01 22.87 -13.00
N VAL A 107 -0.37 21.87 -13.80
CA VAL A 107 0.34 21.51 -15.04
C VAL A 107 -0.64 21.63 -16.21
N GLY A 108 -0.24 22.39 -17.23
CA GLY A 108 -1.02 22.57 -18.45
C GLY A 108 -0.70 21.53 -19.51
N PRO A 109 -1.51 21.44 -20.58
CA PRO A 109 -1.35 20.41 -21.63
C PRO A 109 -0.01 20.46 -22.36
N GLY A 110 0.67 21.61 -22.39
CA GLY A 110 1.99 21.75 -23.03
C GLY A 110 3.12 21.02 -22.30
N ASP A 111 2.94 20.70 -21.02
CA ASP A 111 3.93 20.01 -20.17
C ASP A 111 3.48 18.57 -19.85
N LEU A 112 2.45 18.07 -20.53
CA LEU A 112 1.87 16.75 -20.34
C LEU A 112 2.01 15.88 -21.61
N PRO A 113 1.94 14.55 -21.49
CA PRO A 113 1.87 13.68 -22.65
C PRO A 113 0.63 13.98 -23.52
N ALA A 114 0.70 13.60 -24.79
CA ALA A 114 -0.42 13.78 -25.72
C ALA A 114 -1.69 13.07 -25.19
N GLY A 115 -2.81 13.78 -25.22
CA GLY A 115 -4.11 13.28 -24.73
C GLY A 115 -4.49 13.75 -23.32
N TYR A 116 -3.53 14.28 -22.54
CA TYR A 116 -3.82 14.87 -21.24
C TYR A 116 -4.03 16.39 -21.37
N VAL A 117 -5.08 16.90 -20.73
CA VAL A 117 -5.54 18.29 -20.87
C VAL A 117 -5.20 19.15 -19.65
N GLY A 118 -4.83 18.53 -18.54
CA GLY A 118 -4.43 19.21 -17.30
C GLY A 118 -4.02 18.23 -16.22
N GLY A 119 -3.50 18.76 -15.11
CA GLY A 119 -3.08 17.96 -13.97
C GLY A 119 -2.40 18.79 -12.90
N TRP A 120 -1.73 18.12 -11.98
CA TRP A 120 -0.90 18.76 -10.95
C TRP A 120 0.37 17.97 -10.68
N ARG A 121 1.40 18.73 -10.34
CA ARG A 121 2.67 18.24 -9.86
C ARG A 121 2.71 18.33 -8.35
N TYR A 122 3.34 17.36 -7.70
CA TYR A 122 3.62 17.38 -6.26
C TYR A 122 4.73 16.38 -5.92
N ARG A 123 5.14 16.36 -4.64
CA ARG A 123 6.08 15.38 -4.09
C ARG A 123 5.37 14.34 -3.26
N ALA A 124 5.62 13.06 -3.56
CA ALA A 124 5.00 11.92 -2.91
C ALA A 124 6.05 10.91 -2.43
N PRO A 125 5.82 10.25 -1.28
CA PRO A 125 6.58 9.08 -0.89
C PRO A 125 6.39 7.93 -1.89
N ALA A 126 7.46 7.56 -2.60
CA ALA A 126 7.57 6.30 -3.32
C ALA A 126 8.25 5.28 -2.42
N VAL A 127 7.65 4.09 -2.31
CA VAL A 127 8.06 3.06 -1.35
C VAL A 127 8.53 1.82 -2.09
N GLU A 128 9.79 1.47 -1.88
CA GLU A 128 10.36 0.17 -2.24
C GLU A 128 9.87 -0.86 -1.22
N MET A 129 8.89 -1.66 -1.61
CA MET A 129 8.09 -2.43 -0.68
C MET A 129 8.88 -3.52 0.05
N VAL A 130 9.80 -4.21 -0.61
CA VAL A 130 10.56 -5.29 0.05
C VAL A 130 11.49 -4.71 1.10
N THR A 131 12.23 -3.67 0.75
CA THR A 131 13.12 -2.92 1.64
C THR A 131 12.34 -2.29 2.78
N TYR A 132 11.18 -1.67 2.50
CA TYR A 132 10.37 -1.02 3.51
C TYR A 132 9.78 -2.00 4.53
N LEU A 133 9.25 -3.14 4.08
CA LEU A 133 8.76 -4.18 5.00
C LEU A 133 9.91 -4.72 5.86
N GLY A 134 11.09 -4.99 5.26
CA GLY A 134 12.29 -5.38 6.00
C GLY A 134 12.76 -4.34 7.02
N TYR A 135 12.67 -3.05 6.67
CA TYR A 135 12.96 -1.93 7.57
C TYR A 135 11.99 -1.91 8.77
N LEU A 136 10.68 -2.10 8.54
CA LEU A 136 9.69 -2.17 9.62
C LEU A 136 9.92 -3.39 10.53
N THR A 137 10.21 -4.56 9.96
CA THR A 137 10.56 -5.76 10.73
C THR A 137 11.80 -5.56 11.58
N LYS A 138 12.85 -4.93 11.04
CA LYS A 138 14.07 -4.60 11.81
C LYS A 138 13.75 -3.63 12.95
N ARG A 139 12.98 -2.59 12.68
CA ARG A 139 12.53 -1.64 13.70
C ARG A 139 11.78 -2.35 14.83
N LEU A 140 10.89 -3.29 14.52
CA LEU A 140 10.21 -4.10 15.54
C LEU A 140 11.19 -4.94 16.37
N ALA A 141 12.15 -5.59 15.73
CA ALA A 141 13.18 -6.38 16.41
C ALA A 141 14.01 -5.51 17.38
N ASP A 142 14.32 -4.25 17.00
CA ASP A 142 15.00 -3.29 17.88
C ASP A 142 14.17 -2.91 19.13
N ARG A 143 12.86 -3.21 19.14
CA ARG A 143 11.95 -3.08 20.31
C ARG A 143 11.72 -4.41 21.02
N GLY A 144 12.43 -5.46 20.64
CA GLY A 144 12.26 -6.81 21.20
C GLY A 144 11.00 -7.54 20.71
N VAL A 145 10.38 -7.07 19.62
CA VAL A 145 9.20 -7.71 19.02
C VAL A 145 9.64 -8.54 17.81
N THR A 146 9.39 -9.84 17.87
CA THR A 146 9.63 -10.78 16.76
C THR A 146 8.38 -10.99 15.93
N VAL A 147 8.59 -11.29 14.63
CA VAL A 147 7.53 -11.74 13.72
C VAL A 147 7.68 -13.24 13.55
N GLU A 148 6.69 -13.99 14.02
CA GLU A 148 6.70 -15.45 14.03
C GLU A 148 5.86 -16.00 12.88
N LEU A 149 6.40 -16.99 12.18
CA LEU A 149 5.67 -17.76 11.19
C LEU A 149 4.82 -18.82 11.90
N ILE A 150 3.52 -18.85 11.63
CA ILE A 150 2.58 -19.84 12.16
C ILE A 150 1.85 -20.54 11.02
N ASP A 151 1.25 -21.70 11.32
CA ASP A 151 0.32 -22.33 10.39
C ASP A 151 -0.92 -21.44 10.17
N PRO A 152 -1.56 -21.51 8.99
CA PRO A 152 -2.79 -20.77 8.73
C PRO A 152 -3.88 -21.09 9.77
N VAL A 153 -4.52 -20.03 10.25
CA VAL A 153 -5.61 -20.11 11.24
C VAL A 153 -6.94 -19.99 10.51
N ASN A 154 -7.92 -20.83 10.89
CA ASN A 154 -9.22 -20.85 10.21
C ASN A 154 -10.24 -19.89 10.82
N LYS A 155 -10.10 -19.60 12.12
CA LYS A 155 -10.99 -18.70 12.87
C LYS A 155 -10.22 -17.83 13.84
N VAL A 156 -10.60 -16.57 13.98
CA VAL A 156 -9.88 -15.63 14.85
C VAL A 156 -9.86 -16.08 16.31
N GLU A 157 -10.88 -16.82 16.75
CA GLU A 157 -11.03 -17.32 18.11
C GLU A 157 -9.92 -18.29 18.53
N GLU A 158 -9.30 -19.00 17.58
CA GLU A 158 -8.16 -19.89 17.84
C GLU A 158 -6.95 -19.12 18.41
N LEU A 159 -6.85 -17.82 18.09
CA LEU A 159 -5.79 -16.94 18.55
C LEU A 159 -5.95 -16.50 20.01
N PHE A 160 -7.12 -16.68 20.61
CA PHE A 160 -7.32 -16.37 22.03
C PHE A 160 -6.52 -17.29 22.96
N SER A 161 -6.09 -18.45 22.47
CA SER A 161 -5.11 -19.29 23.16
C SER A 161 -3.74 -18.62 23.31
N LEU A 162 -3.43 -17.63 22.48
CA LEU A 162 -2.17 -16.88 22.49
C LEU A 162 -2.32 -15.54 23.21
N SER A 163 -3.45 -14.84 23.04
CA SER A 163 -3.70 -13.52 23.63
C SER A 163 -5.18 -13.19 23.65
N SER A 164 -5.69 -12.60 24.74
CA SER A 164 -7.06 -12.09 24.83
C SER A 164 -7.31 -10.80 24.04
N ILE A 165 -6.25 -10.17 23.50
CA ILE A 165 -6.35 -9.00 22.61
C ILE A 165 -5.64 -9.33 21.31
N VAL A 166 -6.41 -9.41 20.23
CA VAL A 166 -5.92 -9.72 18.88
C VAL A 166 -6.13 -8.52 17.97
N VAL A 167 -5.12 -8.10 17.24
CA VAL A 167 -5.22 -7.09 16.19
C VAL A 167 -5.18 -7.77 14.83
N ASN A 168 -6.35 -7.93 14.21
CA ASN A 168 -6.49 -8.61 12.93
C ASN A 168 -6.09 -7.70 11.76
N CYS A 169 -4.90 -7.94 11.21
CA CYS A 169 -4.37 -7.29 10.00
C CYS A 169 -4.18 -8.29 8.83
N ALA A 170 -4.97 -9.36 8.77
CA ALA A 170 -4.80 -10.47 7.82
C ALA A 170 -5.14 -10.12 6.35
N GLY A 171 -5.50 -8.86 6.05
CA GLY A 171 -5.85 -8.44 4.69
C GLY A 171 -6.99 -9.30 4.13
N LEU A 172 -6.80 -9.85 2.91
CA LEU A 172 -7.80 -10.70 2.25
C LEU A 172 -8.14 -11.97 3.05
N GLY A 173 -7.20 -12.49 3.86
CA GLY A 173 -7.46 -13.67 4.71
C GLY A 173 -8.51 -13.43 5.80
N SER A 174 -8.89 -12.16 6.06
CA SER A 174 -10.03 -11.86 6.94
C SER A 174 -11.37 -12.33 6.37
N ARG A 175 -11.46 -12.60 5.06
CA ARG A 175 -12.67 -13.13 4.43
C ARG A 175 -13.05 -14.47 5.04
N GLU A 176 -12.08 -15.35 5.23
CA GLU A 176 -12.28 -16.67 5.84
C GLU A 176 -12.20 -16.63 7.36
N LEU A 177 -11.28 -15.83 7.93
CA LEU A 177 -11.02 -15.79 9.37
C LEU A 177 -12.17 -15.21 10.22
N VAL A 178 -12.89 -14.21 9.70
CA VAL A 178 -14.01 -13.52 10.37
C VAL A 178 -15.26 -13.40 9.47
N PRO A 179 -15.60 -14.50 8.77
CA PRO A 179 -16.55 -14.60 7.65
C PRO A 179 -17.04 -13.31 6.96
N ASP A 180 -16.13 -12.44 6.50
CA ASP A 180 -16.48 -11.14 5.92
C ASP A 180 -16.75 -11.24 4.41
N SER A 181 -18.01 -11.46 4.04
CA SER A 181 -18.45 -11.60 2.65
C SER A 181 -18.34 -10.32 1.81
N THR A 182 -18.07 -9.16 2.43
CA THR A 182 -17.90 -7.90 1.71
C THR A 182 -16.48 -7.70 1.19
N LEU A 183 -15.53 -8.52 1.64
CA LEU A 183 -14.13 -8.47 1.27
C LEU A 183 -13.87 -9.29 -0.01
N ARG A 184 -13.22 -8.69 -1.00
CA ARG A 184 -12.92 -9.31 -2.30
C ARG A 184 -11.50 -9.00 -2.76
N GLY A 185 -10.86 -9.94 -3.45
CA GLY A 185 -9.61 -9.69 -4.14
C GLY A 185 -9.87 -8.98 -5.47
N ILE A 186 -9.21 -7.82 -5.67
CA ILE A 186 -9.14 -7.18 -6.99
C ILE A 186 -7.73 -7.40 -7.53
N ARG A 187 -7.61 -8.22 -8.58
CA ARG A 187 -6.33 -8.53 -9.19
C ARG A 187 -5.71 -7.31 -9.84
N GLY A 188 -4.42 -7.13 -9.61
CA GLY A 188 -3.60 -6.12 -10.25
C GLY A 188 -2.29 -6.72 -10.70
N GLN A 189 -1.84 -6.30 -11.87
CA GLN A 189 -0.57 -6.69 -12.45
C GLN A 189 0.27 -5.45 -12.74
N LEU A 190 1.56 -5.56 -12.42
CA LEU A 190 2.60 -4.57 -12.67
C LEU A 190 3.75 -5.20 -13.44
N VAL A 191 4.48 -4.36 -14.16
CA VAL A 191 5.70 -4.72 -14.89
C VAL A 191 6.88 -3.99 -14.29
N VAL A 192 8.00 -4.67 -14.12
CA VAL A 192 9.25 -4.10 -13.63
C VAL A 192 10.27 -4.15 -14.75
N ILE A 193 10.92 -3.01 -15.01
CA ILE A 193 12.01 -2.88 -16.00
C ILE A 193 13.23 -2.19 -15.37
N ASP A 194 14.39 -2.31 -15.99
CA ASP A 194 15.56 -1.46 -15.74
C ASP A 194 15.16 0.02 -15.82
N ASN A 195 15.70 0.87 -14.94
CA ASN A 195 15.41 2.29 -15.03
C ASN A 195 16.22 2.94 -16.17
N PRO A 196 15.58 3.45 -17.24
CA PRO A 196 16.29 4.11 -18.34
C PRO A 196 16.70 5.56 -18.01
N GLY A 197 16.58 5.99 -16.75
CA GLY A 197 16.84 7.37 -16.30
C GLY A 197 15.58 8.19 -16.01
N LEU A 198 14.46 7.53 -15.72
CA LEU A 198 13.26 8.16 -15.18
C LEU A 198 13.50 8.56 -13.71
N THR A 199 13.18 9.81 -13.39
CA THR A 199 13.38 10.41 -12.06
C THR A 199 12.08 10.90 -11.43
N GLU A 200 11.01 10.98 -12.19
CA GLU A 200 9.71 11.48 -11.76
C GLU A 200 8.65 10.40 -11.86
N PHE A 201 7.67 10.41 -10.95
CA PHE A 201 6.51 9.55 -11.09
C PHE A 201 5.48 10.16 -12.06
N PHE A 202 4.65 9.30 -12.64
CA PHE A 202 3.48 9.68 -13.43
C PHE A 202 2.29 8.82 -13.00
N SER A 203 1.09 9.40 -12.95
CA SER A 203 -0.14 8.65 -12.75
C SER A 203 -1.31 9.28 -13.49
N ASP A 204 -2.16 8.45 -14.08
CA ASP A 204 -3.48 8.88 -14.54
C ASP A 204 -4.34 9.37 -13.38
N TYR A 205 -5.13 10.40 -13.66
CA TYR A 205 -6.18 10.90 -12.78
C TYR A 205 -7.44 11.28 -13.57
N PRO A 206 -8.65 10.89 -13.12
CA PRO A 206 -8.88 9.86 -12.12
C PRO A 206 -8.39 8.49 -12.60
N GLU A 207 -8.21 7.54 -11.68
CA GLU A 207 -7.80 6.19 -12.06
C GLU A 207 -8.86 5.56 -13.00
N SER A 208 -8.43 5.15 -14.19
CA SER A 208 -9.29 4.46 -15.15
C SER A 208 -9.36 2.95 -14.83
N SER A 209 -10.22 2.21 -15.54
CA SER A 209 -10.24 0.74 -15.46
C SER A 209 -8.94 0.09 -15.97
N VAL A 210 -8.11 0.85 -16.69
CA VAL A 210 -6.82 0.44 -17.24
C VAL A 210 -5.77 1.47 -16.83
N PRO A 211 -5.39 1.52 -15.53
CA PRO A 211 -4.54 2.59 -15.03
C PRO A 211 -3.19 2.59 -15.74
N THR A 212 -2.67 3.78 -16.00
CA THR A 212 -1.28 4.00 -16.38
C THR A 212 -0.58 4.77 -15.26
N TYR A 213 0.46 4.18 -14.70
CA TYR A 213 1.33 4.87 -13.75
C TYR A 213 2.76 4.34 -13.80
N ILE A 214 3.70 5.20 -13.42
CA ILE A 214 5.13 4.96 -13.49
C ILE A 214 5.75 5.41 -12.17
N VAL A 215 6.45 4.50 -11.50
CA VAL A 215 7.12 4.78 -10.22
C VAL A 215 8.59 4.39 -10.30
N PRO A 216 9.51 5.37 -10.44
CA PRO A 216 10.94 5.09 -10.40
C PRO A 216 11.40 4.62 -9.02
N GLN A 217 12.00 3.43 -8.98
CA GLN A 217 12.45 2.74 -7.76
C GLN A 217 13.98 2.77 -7.57
N GLY A 218 14.69 3.67 -8.27
CA GLY A 218 16.15 3.73 -8.29
C GLY A 218 16.66 3.06 -9.55
N ASP A 219 17.24 1.87 -9.43
CA ASP A 219 17.82 1.13 -10.57
C ASP A 219 16.77 0.39 -11.42
N TYR A 220 15.50 0.43 -11.00
CA TYR A 220 14.36 -0.08 -11.75
C TYR A 220 13.18 0.87 -11.71
N VAL A 221 12.20 0.62 -12.57
CA VAL A 221 10.93 1.34 -12.63
C VAL A 221 9.79 0.34 -12.56
N VAL A 222 8.77 0.66 -11.77
CA VAL A 222 7.51 -0.09 -11.74
C VAL A 222 6.53 0.60 -12.67
N LEU A 223 6.00 -0.16 -13.60
CA LEU A 223 4.99 0.22 -14.58
C LEU A 223 3.67 -0.43 -14.18
N GLY A 224 2.64 0.39 -14.01
CA GLY A 224 1.29 -0.06 -13.68
C GLY A 224 0.30 0.38 -14.75
N GLY A 225 -0.85 -0.29 -14.86
CA GLY A 225 -1.17 -1.58 -14.26
C GLY A 225 -2.47 -2.15 -14.80
N THR A 226 -3.05 -3.09 -14.06
CA THR A 226 -4.40 -3.60 -14.30
C THR A 226 -5.26 -3.55 -13.04
N ILE A 227 -6.58 -3.52 -13.27
CA ILE A 227 -7.62 -3.66 -12.25
C ILE A 227 -8.63 -4.67 -12.80
N VAL A 228 -8.49 -5.93 -12.38
CA VAL A 228 -9.36 -7.02 -12.84
C VAL A 228 -10.25 -7.45 -11.69
N GLN A 229 -11.55 -7.19 -11.84
CA GLN A 229 -12.57 -7.66 -10.92
C GLN A 229 -12.88 -9.14 -11.18
N ASN A 230 -13.30 -9.87 -10.14
CA ASN A 230 -13.74 -11.27 -10.24
C ASN A 230 -12.67 -12.25 -10.76
N ASP A 231 -11.39 -11.88 -10.66
CA ASP A 231 -10.25 -12.75 -10.92
C ASP A 231 -9.32 -12.65 -9.70
N GLU A 232 -9.09 -13.78 -9.04
CA GLU A 232 -8.18 -13.89 -7.89
C GLU A 232 -6.94 -14.76 -8.21
N THR A 233 -6.67 -15.01 -9.50
CA THR A 233 -5.48 -15.76 -9.92
C THR A 233 -4.21 -14.91 -9.78
N LEU A 234 -3.13 -15.55 -9.34
CA LEU A 234 -1.79 -14.92 -9.23
C LEU A 234 -0.90 -15.20 -10.43
N ALA A 235 -1.39 -15.93 -11.44
CA ALA A 235 -0.63 -16.20 -12.66
C ALA A 235 -0.42 -14.90 -13.46
N PRO A 236 0.78 -14.66 -14.01
CA PRO A 236 1.03 -13.51 -14.86
C PRO A 236 0.31 -13.62 -16.22
N ASP A 237 -0.22 -12.50 -16.70
CA ASP A 237 -0.76 -12.34 -18.05
C ASP A 237 0.29 -11.61 -18.91
N LEU A 238 0.93 -12.34 -19.82
CA LEU A 238 2.00 -11.78 -20.67
C LEU A 238 1.48 -10.72 -21.64
N ARG A 239 0.23 -10.85 -22.12
CA ARG A 239 -0.37 -9.84 -22.99
C ARG A 239 -0.60 -8.54 -22.22
N ALA A 240 -1.15 -8.65 -21.01
CA ALA A 240 -1.34 -7.48 -20.15
C ALA A 240 0.00 -6.82 -19.80
N ALA A 241 1.08 -7.59 -19.65
CA ALA A 241 2.42 -7.05 -19.40
C ALA A 241 2.93 -6.19 -20.58
N GLU A 242 2.80 -6.69 -21.81
CA GLU A 242 3.15 -5.94 -23.02
C GLU A 242 2.29 -4.67 -23.18
N GLU A 243 0.98 -4.77 -22.91
CA GLU A 243 0.06 -3.62 -22.94
C GLU A 243 0.42 -2.56 -21.88
N ILE A 244 0.77 -2.96 -20.66
CA ILE A 244 1.25 -2.04 -19.62
C ILE A 244 2.52 -1.32 -20.09
N ARG A 245 3.51 -2.05 -20.63
CA ARG A 245 4.77 -1.46 -21.10
C ARG A 245 4.53 -0.46 -22.23
N ALA A 246 3.68 -0.81 -23.19
CA ALA A 246 3.34 0.04 -24.32
C ALA A 246 2.64 1.34 -23.88
N ARG A 247 1.65 1.26 -22.98
CA ARG A 247 0.96 2.45 -22.44
C ARG A 247 1.92 3.36 -21.68
N CYS A 248 2.76 2.77 -20.81
CA CYS A 248 3.75 3.54 -20.06
C CYS A 248 4.79 4.21 -20.97
N ALA A 249 5.22 3.54 -22.04
CA ALA A 249 6.12 4.14 -23.03
C ALA A 249 5.51 5.40 -23.69
N GLY A 250 4.19 5.40 -23.92
CA GLY A 250 3.49 6.55 -24.52
C GLY A 250 3.36 7.78 -23.63
N VAL A 251 3.67 7.68 -22.33
CA VAL A 251 3.53 8.80 -21.37
C VAL A 251 4.86 9.26 -20.76
N VAL A 252 5.98 8.61 -21.11
CA VAL A 252 7.31 9.07 -20.70
C VAL A 252 7.83 10.18 -21.63
N PRO A 253 8.85 10.95 -21.22
CA PRO A 253 9.51 11.89 -22.12
C PRO A 253 9.95 11.20 -23.41
N THR A 254 9.73 11.84 -24.56
CA THR A 254 9.99 11.26 -25.91
C THR A 254 11.40 10.68 -26.05
N ARG A 255 12.41 11.28 -25.39
CA ARG A 255 13.79 10.78 -25.40
C ARG A 255 13.98 9.41 -24.72
N LEU A 256 13.02 8.96 -23.90
CA LEU A 256 13.03 7.69 -23.16
C LEU A 256 11.98 6.69 -23.69
N GLU A 257 11.08 7.11 -24.57
CA GLU A 257 9.97 6.28 -25.09
C GLU A 257 10.48 4.95 -25.65
N SER A 258 11.45 4.98 -26.58
CA SER A 258 12.01 3.77 -27.18
C SER A 258 12.73 2.88 -26.14
N ALA A 259 13.35 3.48 -25.12
CA ALA A 259 14.03 2.74 -24.06
C ALA A 259 13.01 1.97 -23.19
N VAL A 260 11.86 2.56 -22.89
CA VAL A 260 10.78 1.89 -22.14
C VAL A 260 10.04 0.88 -23.02
N ALA A 261 9.70 1.24 -24.26
CA ALA A 261 8.95 0.38 -25.18
C ALA A 261 9.67 -0.94 -25.50
N ASN A 262 11.00 -0.91 -25.56
CA ASN A 262 11.85 -2.06 -25.89
C ASN A 262 12.57 -2.66 -24.68
N ALA A 263 12.30 -2.18 -23.46
CA ALA A 263 12.94 -2.69 -22.26
C ALA A 263 12.61 -4.18 -22.03
N GLU A 264 13.62 -4.95 -21.63
CA GLU A 264 13.42 -6.29 -21.10
C GLU A 264 12.64 -6.22 -19.79
N ILE A 265 11.65 -7.10 -19.63
CA ILE A 265 10.85 -7.18 -18.41
C ILE A 265 11.64 -7.96 -17.36
N ARG A 266 12.13 -7.27 -16.33
CA ARG A 266 12.80 -7.89 -15.17
C ARG A 266 11.85 -8.80 -14.39
N ALA A 267 10.61 -8.36 -14.20
CA ALA A 267 9.61 -9.10 -13.44
C ALA A 267 8.18 -8.68 -13.78
N ILE A 268 7.24 -9.62 -13.63
CA ILE A 268 5.81 -9.35 -13.60
C ILE A 268 5.32 -9.60 -12.18
N ARG A 269 4.67 -8.62 -11.59
CA ARG A 269 4.16 -8.66 -10.21
C ARG A 269 2.64 -8.73 -10.25
N VAL A 270 2.06 -9.80 -9.70
CA VAL A 270 0.60 -10.00 -9.63
C VAL A 270 0.17 -10.07 -8.18
N GLY A 271 -0.85 -9.30 -7.79
CA GLY A 271 -1.35 -9.25 -6.43
C GLY A 271 -2.85 -9.00 -6.37
N LEU A 272 -3.44 -9.31 -5.21
CA LEU A 272 -4.86 -9.12 -4.95
C LEU A 272 -5.05 -7.99 -3.95
N ARG A 273 -5.64 -6.88 -4.39
CA ARG A 273 -6.01 -5.78 -3.50
C ARG A 273 -7.17 -6.24 -2.60
N PRO A 274 -7.07 -6.19 -1.26
CA PRO A 274 -8.13 -6.60 -0.34
C PRO A 274 -9.22 -5.52 -0.29
N ALA A 275 -10.09 -5.49 -1.29
CA ALA A 275 -11.07 -4.45 -1.47
C ALA A 275 -12.33 -4.71 -0.64
N ARG A 276 -12.84 -3.66 -0.01
CA ARG A 276 -14.02 -3.66 0.84
C ARG A 276 -14.78 -2.34 0.64
N PRO A 277 -16.11 -2.28 0.85
CA PRO A 277 -16.85 -1.01 0.75
C PRO A 277 -16.29 0.08 1.67
N ARG A 278 -15.82 -0.31 2.86
CA ARG A 278 -15.11 0.53 3.83
C ARG A 278 -14.03 -0.27 4.53
N VAL A 279 -12.94 0.42 4.92
CA VAL A 279 -11.91 -0.18 5.78
C VAL A 279 -12.59 -0.65 7.07
N ARG A 280 -12.36 -1.92 7.44
CA ARG A 280 -12.84 -2.42 8.72
C ARG A 280 -11.79 -2.09 9.77
N LEU A 281 -12.11 -1.08 10.56
CA LEU A 281 -11.29 -0.57 11.65
C LEU A 281 -12.18 -0.33 12.88
N GLU A 282 -12.30 -1.35 13.73
CA GLU A 282 -13.20 -1.38 14.88
C GLU A 282 -12.74 -2.46 15.88
N ALA A 283 -13.16 -2.33 17.14
CA ALA A 283 -13.01 -3.37 18.15
C ALA A 283 -14.31 -4.17 18.27
N VAL A 284 -14.19 -5.49 18.35
CA VAL A 284 -15.31 -6.43 18.48
C VAL A 284 -15.03 -7.37 19.65
N GLU A 285 -15.98 -7.48 20.58
CA GLU A 285 -15.92 -8.42 21.69
C GLU A 285 -16.30 -9.84 21.22
N PHE A 286 -15.56 -10.82 21.73
CA PHE A 286 -15.80 -12.25 21.60
C PHE A 286 -15.83 -12.84 23.01
N ASP A 287 -16.33 -14.07 23.15
CA ASP A 287 -16.47 -14.74 24.46
C ASP A 287 -15.13 -14.83 25.22
N ASP A 288 -14.02 -15.04 24.50
CA ASP A 288 -12.69 -15.27 25.07
C ASP A 288 -11.71 -14.07 24.91
N GLY A 289 -12.16 -12.94 24.35
CA GLY A 289 -11.29 -11.78 24.15
C GLY A 289 -11.85 -10.71 23.23
N VAL A 290 -10.99 -9.78 22.81
CA VAL A 290 -11.35 -8.66 21.93
C VAL A 290 -10.49 -8.70 20.67
N VAL A 291 -11.13 -8.51 19.51
CA VAL A 291 -10.43 -8.36 18.24
C VAL A 291 -10.55 -6.91 17.75
N VAL A 292 -9.40 -6.27 17.53
CA VAL A 292 -9.31 -5.01 16.79
C VAL A 292 -9.05 -5.32 15.33
N HIS A 293 -10.04 -5.11 14.47
CA HIS A 293 -9.88 -5.27 13.03
C HIS A 293 -9.12 -4.09 12.43
N ASN A 294 -8.22 -4.36 11.48
CA ASN A 294 -7.57 -3.35 10.63
C ASN A 294 -7.26 -3.98 9.26
N TYR A 295 -8.28 -4.07 8.40
CA TYR A 295 -8.16 -4.66 7.05
C TYR A 295 -9.16 -4.05 6.05
N GLY A 296 -9.06 -4.44 4.78
CA GLY A 296 -9.96 -3.97 3.72
C GLY A 296 -9.50 -2.68 3.04
N HIS A 297 -8.18 -2.45 2.99
CA HIS A 297 -7.57 -1.21 2.48
C HIS A 297 -7.55 -1.08 0.96
N GLY A 298 -8.04 -2.07 0.20
CA GLY A 298 -8.06 -2.03 -1.26
C GLY A 298 -6.66 -1.79 -1.87
N GLY A 299 -6.58 -0.86 -2.82
CA GLY A 299 -5.31 -0.43 -3.43
C GLY A 299 -4.48 0.52 -2.57
N SER A 300 -4.99 0.94 -1.41
CA SER A 300 -4.51 2.12 -0.68
C SER A 300 -3.87 1.76 0.65
N GLY A 301 -3.44 0.50 0.80
CA GLY A 301 -2.83 -0.03 2.01
C GLY A 301 -1.61 0.76 2.47
N ILE A 302 -0.70 1.13 1.56
CA ILE A 302 0.45 1.99 1.89
C ILE A 302 -0.01 3.39 2.24
N THR A 303 -0.89 3.98 1.42
CA THR A 303 -1.38 5.35 1.59
C THR A 303 -1.96 5.59 2.97
N MET A 304 -2.71 4.64 3.53
CA MET A 304 -3.40 4.80 4.82
C MET A 304 -2.71 4.06 5.99
N SER A 305 -1.60 3.37 5.74
CA SER A 305 -1.00 2.38 6.67
C SER A 305 -0.78 2.89 8.09
N TRP A 306 -0.22 4.09 8.26
CA TRP A 306 0.10 4.64 9.58
C TRP A 306 -1.09 5.32 10.24
N GLY A 307 -1.95 5.98 9.46
CA GLY A 307 -3.21 6.53 9.96
C GLY A 307 -4.10 5.43 10.55
N CYS A 308 -4.30 4.33 9.82
CA CYS A 308 -5.07 3.20 10.34
C CYS A 308 -4.38 2.53 11.54
N ALA A 309 -3.04 2.42 11.53
CA ALA A 309 -2.28 1.86 12.65
C ALA A 309 -2.45 2.66 13.95
N ASP A 310 -2.40 3.99 13.86
CA ASP A 310 -2.56 4.87 15.02
C ASP A 310 -3.97 4.79 15.62
N ASP A 311 -5.00 4.65 14.78
CA ASP A 311 -6.38 4.48 15.23
C ASP A 311 -6.61 3.07 15.82
N ALA A 312 -6.03 2.03 15.22
CA ALA A 312 -6.04 0.68 15.79
C ALA A 312 -5.37 0.65 17.17
N ARG A 313 -4.24 1.35 17.33
CA ARG A 313 -3.60 1.56 18.63
C ARG A 313 -4.52 2.28 19.61
N GLY A 314 -5.25 3.31 19.17
CA GLY A 314 -6.22 4.02 20.01
C GLY A 314 -7.32 3.09 20.55
N LEU A 315 -7.81 2.16 19.73
CA LEU A 315 -8.76 1.14 20.17
C LEU A 315 -8.13 0.17 21.19
N VAL A 316 -6.90 -0.28 20.96
CA VAL A 316 -6.17 -1.11 21.92
C VAL A 316 -5.95 -0.39 23.25
N GLN A 317 -5.61 0.89 23.23
CA GLN A 317 -5.48 1.72 24.44
C GLN A 317 -6.78 1.76 25.24
N GLN A 318 -7.92 1.95 24.58
CA GLN A 318 -9.22 1.95 25.26
C GLN A 318 -9.55 0.60 25.91
N ILE A 319 -9.10 -0.52 25.33
CA ILE A 319 -9.31 -1.86 25.88
C ILE A 319 -8.45 -2.09 27.13
N VAL A 320 -7.19 -1.60 27.15
CA VAL A 320 -6.26 -1.88 28.26
C VAL A 320 -6.36 -0.93 29.46
N GLY A 321 -6.94 0.26 29.28
CA GLY A 321 -7.01 1.32 30.31
C GLY A 321 -5.77 2.22 30.32
#